data_AF-A0A928E9P5-F1
#
_entry.id   AF-A0A928E9P5-F1
#
_cell.length_a   1.000
_cell.length_b   1.000
_cell.length_c   1.000
_cell.angle_alpha   90.00
_cell.angle_beta   90.00
_cell.angle_gamma   90.00
#
_symmetry.space_group_name_H-M   'P 1'
#
loop_
_entity.id
_entity.type
_entity.pdbx_description
1 polymer ?
#
loop_
_entity_poly.entity_id
_entity_poly.type
_entity_poly.pdbx_seq_one_letter_code
_entity_poly.pdbx_strand_id
1 'polypeptide(L)'
;MQLTASTAEKLISELGMNDLPLVAFQPKSATISPDWFTQYKQICHQFMASLTDSVETLAMMNLPENDFMNLIMGRSIPENLSIRFRIPLAWGGELSVDNLFMCKTFPHSHNMDIFILSQSGSSTVWLPAPVQKIYLPAHTLGGGEGGNGTEDRLTETIASQIAANRDM
;
A
#
# COMPACT_ATOMS: atom_id res chain seq x y z
N MET A 1 20.98 -1.07 15.82
CA MET A 1 20.58 -0.52 17.14
C MET A 1 19.17 -1.03 17.40
N GLN A 2 18.91 -1.69 18.53
CA GLN A 2 17.56 -2.18 18.82
C GLN A 2 16.66 -0.99 19.17
N LEU A 3 15.64 -0.75 18.36
CA LEU A 3 14.66 0.30 18.64
C LEU A 3 13.63 -0.18 19.66
N THR A 4 13.27 0.72 20.59
CA THR A 4 12.05 0.58 21.40
C THR A 4 10.84 1.07 20.60
N ALA A 5 9.63 0.75 21.07
CA ALA A 5 8.38 1.21 20.45
C ALA A 5 8.35 2.74 20.31
N SER A 6 8.66 3.46 21.41
CA SER A 6 8.65 4.92 21.44
C SER A 6 9.64 5.55 20.47
N THR A 7 10.82 4.94 20.29
CA THR A 7 11.82 5.44 19.34
C THR A 7 11.40 5.17 17.90
N ALA A 8 10.81 3.99 17.63
CA ALA A 8 10.29 3.65 16.32
C ALA A 8 9.14 4.58 15.89
N GLU A 9 8.19 4.84 16.79
CA GLU A 9 7.09 5.80 16.61
C GLU A 9 7.60 7.22 16.35
N LYS A 10 8.62 7.65 17.08
CA LYS A 10 9.25 8.95 16.87
C LYS A 10 9.89 9.04 15.47
N LEU A 11 10.69 8.05 15.09
CA LEU A 11 11.37 8.04 13.79
C LEU A 11 10.39 8.01 12.62
N ILE A 12 9.31 7.22 12.71
CA ILE A 12 8.32 7.18 11.63
C ILE A 12 7.52 8.49 11.54
N SER A 13 7.29 9.16 12.68
CA SER A 13 6.71 10.51 12.71
C SER A 13 7.64 11.55 12.07
N GLU A 14 8.95 11.47 12.29
CA GLU A 14 9.94 12.36 11.65
C GLU A 14 9.96 12.20 10.12
N LEU A 15 9.58 11.02 9.62
CA LEU A 15 9.40 10.73 8.20
C LEU A 15 8.01 11.13 7.66
N GLY A 16 7.18 11.80 8.45
CA GLY A 16 5.84 12.26 8.05
C GLY A 16 4.81 11.14 7.90
N MET A 17 4.98 10.02 8.61
CA MET A 17 4.07 8.86 8.57
C MET A 17 3.57 8.52 9.98
N ASN A 18 3.18 9.54 10.75
CA ASN A 18 2.78 9.42 12.16
C ASN A 18 1.46 8.65 12.37
N ASP A 19 0.65 8.50 11.34
CA ASP A 19 -0.61 7.76 11.33
C ASP A 19 -0.44 6.30 10.90
N LEU A 20 0.77 5.90 10.49
CA LEU A 20 1.06 4.54 10.08
C LEU A 20 1.32 3.67 11.32
N PRO A 21 0.45 2.69 11.62
CA PRO A 21 0.68 1.79 12.75
C PRO A 21 1.94 0.95 12.52
N LEU A 22 2.62 0.65 13.63
CA LEU A 22 3.82 -0.17 13.67
C LEU A 22 3.57 -1.47 14.40
N VAL A 23 4.15 -2.55 13.91
CA VAL A 23 4.16 -3.85 14.60
C VAL A 23 5.59 -4.28 14.90
N ALA A 24 5.82 -4.78 16.11
CA ALA A 24 7.07 -5.45 16.44
C ALA A 24 7.09 -6.81 15.73
N PHE A 25 8.18 -7.07 15.01
CA PHE A 25 8.36 -8.28 14.23
C PHE A 25 9.75 -8.86 14.49
N GLN A 26 9.85 -10.18 14.59
CA GLN A 26 11.12 -10.88 14.70
C GLN A 26 11.47 -11.48 13.34
N PRO A 27 12.45 -10.92 12.62
CA PRO A 27 12.83 -11.43 11.31
C PRO A 27 13.26 -12.89 11.38
N LYS A 28 12.70 -13.72 10.51
CA LYS A 28 13.14 -15.10 10.32
C LYS A 28 13.80 -15.19 8.95
N SER A 29 15.01 -15.73 8.90
CA SER A 29 15.62 -16.02 7.61
C SER A 29 14.74 -17.03 6.87
N ALA A 30 14.36 -16.69 5.64
CA ALA A 30 13.51 -17.51 4.81
C ALA A 30 14.20 -17.81 3.47
N THR A 31 14.03 -19.02 2.98
CA THR A 31 14.45 -19.39 1.63
C THR A 31 13.43 -18.84 0.65
N ILE A 32 13.88 -17.93 -0.22
CA ILE A 32 13.04 -17.35 -1.26
C ILE A 32 13.09 -18.28 -2.47
N SER A 33 11.92 -18.66 -2.99
CA SER A 33 11.83 -19.52 -4.17
C SER A 33 12.48 -18.85 -5.39
N PRO A 34 13.23 -19.55 -6.25
CA PRO A 34 13.87 -18.95 -7.43
C PRO A 34 12.89 -18.27 -8.40
N ASP A 35 11.64 -18.72 -8.44
CA ASP A 35 10.56 -18.20 -9.28
C ASP A 35 9.69 -17.14 -8.57
N TRP A 36 10.11 -16.64 -7.40
CA TRP A 36 9.35 -15.69 -6.57
C TRP A 36 8.87 -14.47 -7.36
N PHE A 37 9.66 -13.98 -8.32
CA PHE A 37 9.32 -12.78 -9.08
C PHE A 37 8.16 -13.03 -10.06
N THR A 38 8.09 -14.23 -10.64
CA THR A 38 6.96 -14.63 -11.49
C THR A 38 5.69 -14.72 -10.66
N GLN A 39 5.76 -15.35 -9.49
CA GLN A 39 4.65 -15.44 -8.55
C GLN A 39 4.23 -14.05 -8.05
N TYR A 40 5.19 -13.19 -7.72
CA TYR A 40 4.94 -11.80 -7.31
C TYR A 40 4.14 -11.03 -8.35
N LYS A 41 4.50 -11.12 -9.64
CA LYS A 41 3.71 -10.49 -10.70
C LYS A 41 2.25 -10.99 -10.70
N GLN A 42 2.04 -12.30 -10.61
CA GLN A 42 0.69 -12.87 -10.57
C GLN A 42 -0.11 -12.36 -9.36
N ILE A 43 0.52 -12.31 -8.18
CA ILE A 43 -0.11 -11.81 -6.96
C ILE A 43 -0.39 -10.31 -7.06
N CYS A 44 0.46 -9.50 -7.69
CA CYS A 44 0.18 -8.08 -7.93
C CYS A 44 -1.07 -7.89 -8.82
N HIS A 45 -1.24 -8.70 -9.86
CA HIS A 45 -2.47 -8.68 -10.66
C HIS A 45 -3.71 -9.05 -9.83
N GLN A 46 -3.60 -10.09 -8.99
CA GLN A 46 -4.68 -10.48 -8.06
C GLN A 46 -4.98 -9.38 -7.05
N PHE A 47 -3.94 -8.75 -6.50
CA PHE A 47 -4.06 -7.63 -5.56
C PHE A 47 -4.82 -6.47 -6.20
N MET A 48 -4.43 -6.05 -7.42
CA MET A 48 -5.13 -4.99 -8.16
C MET A 48 -6.61 -5.34 -8.42
N ALA A 49 -6.91 -6.56 -8.86
CA ALA A 49 -8.28 -7.02 -9.07
C ALA A 49 -9.10 -7.01 -7.76
N SER A 50 -8.43 -7.23 -6.62
CA SER A 50 -9.06 -7.18 -5.31
C SER A 50 -9.38 -5.77 -4.82
N LEU A 51 -8.83 -4.71 -5.43
CA LEU A 51 -9.04 -3.32 -5.00
C LEU A 51 -10.46 -2.79 -5.27
N THR A 52 -11.30 -3.58 -5.93
CA THR A 52 -12.73 -3.28 -6.10
C THR A 52 -13.47 -3.13 -4.77
N ASP A 53 -12.95 -3.68 -3.68
CA ASP A 53 -13.46 -3.47 -2.31
C ASP A 53 -12.93 -2.20 -1.63
N SER A 54 -12.01 -1.48 -2.27
CA SER A 54 -11.30 -0.32 -1.73
C SER A 54 -11.43 0.91 -2.65
N VAL A 55 -12.52 0.96 -3.45
CA VAL A 55 -12.78 2.01 -4.47
C VAL A 55 -12.85 3.39 -3.84
N GLU A 56 -13.50 3.53 -2.69
CA GLU A 56 -13.61 4.81 -1.97
C GLU A 56 -12.22 5.35 -1.59
N THR A 57 -11.36 4.52 -1.01
CA THR A 57 -9.98 4.88 -0.66
C THR A 57 -9.15 5.21 -1.90
N LEU A 58 -9.33 4.49 -3.02
CA LEU A 58 -8.67 4.82 -4.29
C LEU A 58 -9.12 6.16 -4.85
N ALA A 59 -10.40 6.50 -4.76
CA ALA A 59 -10.94 7.76 -5.26
C ALA A 59 -10.29 8.96 -4.54
N MET A 60 -10.05 8.83 -3.23
CA MET A 60 -9.34 9.83 -2.41
C MET A 60 -7.88 10.07 -2.84
N MET A 61 -7.30 9.18 -3.64
CA MET A 61 -5.95 9.38 -4.18
C MET A 61 -5.89 10.39 -5.33
N ASN A 62 -7.06 10.78 -5.87
CA ASN A 62 -7.22 11.74 -6.96
C ASN A 62 -6.35 11.38 -8.18
N LEU A 63 -6.43 10.12 -8.61
CA LEU A 63 -5.74 9.62 -9.80
C LEU A 63 -6.44 10.14 -11.07
N PRO A 64 -5.70 10.37 -12.17
CA PRO A 64 -6.31 10.58 -13.48
C PRO A 64 -7.26 9.43 -13.81
N GLU A 65 -8.40 9.72 -14.46
CA GLU A 65 -9.44 8.72 -14.77
C GLU A 65 -8.88 7.47 -15.47
N ASN A 66 -8.00 7.65 -16.46
CA ASN A 66 -7.37 6.53 -17.17
C ASN A 66 -6.50 5.67 -16.25
N ASP A 67 -5.74 6.29 -15.35
CA ASP A 67 -4.88 5.58 -14.39
C ASP A 67 -5.72 4.82 -13.36
N PHE A 68 -6.78 5.44 -12.87
CA PHE A 68 -7.75 4.81 -11.99
C PHE A 68 -8.41 3.59 -12.65
N MET A 69 -8.92 3.76 -13.88
CA MET A 69 -9.58 2.68 -14.62
C MET A 69 -8.62 1.54 -14.95
N ASN A 70 -7.40 1.83 -15.41
CA ASN A 70 -6.40 0.79 -15.67
C ASN A 70 -5.98 0.04 -14.41
N LEU A 71 -5.95 0.72 -13.25
CA LEU A 71 -5.65 0.11 -11.98
C LEU A 71 -6.74 -0.86 -11.51
N ILE A 72 -8.01 -0.42 -11.47
CA ILE A 72 -9.13 -1.28 -11.00
C ILE A 72 -9.39 -2.45 -11.95
N MET A 73 -9.07 -2.30 -13.25
CA MET A 73 -9.14 -3.38 -14.23
C MET A 73 -7.92 -4.32 -14.19
N GLY A 74 -6.96 -4.09 -13.29
CA GLY A 74 -5.76 -4.92 -13.13
C GLY A 74 -4.79 -4.87 -14.32
N ARG A 75 -4.80 -3.76 -15.09
CA ARG A 75 -3.99 -3.59 -16.31
C ARG A 75 -2.62 -2.99 -16.02
N SER A 76 -2.56 -1.91 -15.22
CA SER A 76 -1.31 -1.23 -14.89
C SER A 76 -1.38 -0.51 -13.55
N ILE A 77 -0.20 -0.37 -12.91
CA ILE A 77 -0.02 0.46 -11.72
C ILE A 77 0.41 1.85 -12.19
N PRO A 78 -0.25 2.94 -11.75
CA PRO A 78 0.17 4.31 -12.06
C PRO A 78 1.60 4.60 -11.58
N GLU A 79 2.34 5.47 -12.29
CA GLU A 79 3.78 5.70 -12.04
C GLU A 79 4.12 6.10 -10.61
N ASN A 80 3.26 6.91 -9.97
CA ASN A 80 3.47 7.39 -8.61
C ASN A 80 2.91 6.45 -7.54
N LEU A 81 2.51 5.22 -7.87
CA LEU A 81 2.04 4.21 -6.92
C LEU A 81 2.98 3.02 -6.84
N SER A 82 3.08 2.44 -5.65
CA SER A 82 3.88 1.27 -5.37
C SER A 82 3.07 0.23 -4.61
N ILE A 83 3.22 -1.04 -5.00
CA ILE A 83 2.77 -2.19 -4.21
C ILE A 83 3.94 -2.64 -3.35
N ARG A 84 3.66 -2.90 -2.06
CA ARG A 84 4.65 -3.15 -1.03
C ARG A 84 4.27 -4.37 -0.22
N PHE A 85 5.28 -5.14 0.18
CA PHE A 85 5.09 -6.19 1.17
C PHE A 85 4.94 -5.58 2.57
N ARG A 86 4.00 -6.09 3.36
CA ARG A 86 3.88 -5.79 4.80
C ARG A 86 5.06 -6.38 5.56
N ILE A 87 5.39 -7.62 5.23
CA ILE A 87 6.56 -8.34 5.74
C ILE A 87 7.45 -8.72 4.54
N PRO A 88 8.71 -8.26 4.49
CA PRO A 88 9.64 -8.66 3.43
C PRO A 88 9.82 -10.18 3.33
N LEU A 89 9.90 -10.71 2.11
CA LEU A 89 10.08 -12.15 1.87
C LEU A 89 11.33 -12.70 2.57
N ALA A 90 12.43 -11.94 2.54
CA ALA A 90 13.69 -12.33 3.20
C ALA A 90 13.57 -12.49 4.72
N TRP A 91 12.51 -11.93 5.32
CA TRP A 91 12.23 -11.97 6.75
C TRP A 91 11.07 -12.91 7.11
N GLY A 92 10.64 -13.76 6.18
CA GLY A 92 9.58 -14.73 6.38
C GLY A 92 8.19 -14.26 5.97
N GLY A 93 8.10 -13.17 5.19
CA GLY A 93 6.84 -12.77 4.56
C GLY A 93 6.40 -13.75 3.49
N GLU A 94 5.09 -13.95 3.38
CA GLU A 94 4.50 -14.84 2.39
C GLU A 94 4.26 -14.14 1.05
N LEU A 95 4.33 -14.92 -0.04
CA LEU A 95 3.85 -14.51 -1.35
C LEU A 95 2.32 -14.65 -1.39
N SER A 96 1.62 -13.69 -0.80
CA SER A 96 0.16 -13.66 -0.75
C SER A 96 -0.38 -12.24 -0.92
N VAL A 97 -1.63 -12.12 -1.39
CA VAL A 97 -2.33 -10.82 -1.52
C VAL A 97 -2.45 -10.13 -0.17
N ASP A 98 -2.65 -10.88 0.92
CA ASP A 98 -2.79 -10.34 2.27
C ASP A 98 -1.50 -9.70 2.79
N ASN A 99 -0.35 -10.17 2.32
CA ASN A 99 0.95 -9.58 2.64
C ASN A 99 1.27 -8.35 1.77
N LEU A 100 0.33 -7.84 0.97
CA LEU A 100 0.52 -6.66 0.14
C LEU A 100 -0.31 -5.47 0.61
N PHE A 101 0.19 -4.28 0.31
CA PHE A 101 -0.55 -3.02 0.35
C PHE A 101 -0.03 -2.06 -0.72
N MET A 102 -0.79 -1.03 -1.02
CA MET A 102 -0.46 0.01 -1.99
C MET A 102 -0.29 1.35 -1.28
N CYS A 103 0.65 2.17 -1.74
CA CYS A 103 0.85 3.54 -1.27
C CYS A 103 1.44 4.41 -2.40
N LYS A 104 1.57 5.72 -2.18
CA LYS A 104 2.34 6.57 -3.10
C LYS A 104 3.82 6.21 -3.04
N THR A 105 4.46 6.14 -4.21
CA THR A 105 5.89 5.89 -4.36
C THR A 105 6.70 6.96 -3.63
N PHE A 106 6.43 8.23 -3.92
CA PHE A 106 7.03 9.36 -3.21
C PHE A 106 5.97 10.15 -2.41
N PRO A 107 6.25 10.52 -1.14
CA PRO A 107 7.45 10.17 -0.36
C PRO A 107 7.34 8.82 0.37
N HIS A 108 6.17 8.18 0.39
CA HIS A 108 5.86 7.15 1.39
C HIS A 108 6.61 5.83 1.23
N SER A 109 6.60 5.21 0.04
CA SER A 109 7.36 3.97 -0.17
C SER A 109 8.84 4.18 0.15
N HIS A 110 9.41 5.29 -0.30
CA HIS A 110 10.80 5.63 -0.05
C HIS A 110 11.12 5.78 1.44
N ASN A 111 10.28 6.51 2.18
CA ASN A 111 10.45 6.69 3.62
C ASN A 111 10.30 5.38 4.40
N MET A 112 9.39 4.50 3.98
CA MET A 112 9.24 3.17 4.57
C MET A 112 10.49 2.31 4.34
N ASP A 113 11.08 2.36 3.15
CA ASP A 113 12.33 1.66 2.85
C ASP A 113 13.46 2.11 3.76
N ILE A 114 13.65 3.43 3.91
CA ILE A 114 14.66 4.01 4.82
C ILE A 114 14.43 3.53 6.26
N PHE A 115 13.19 3.60 6.73
CA PHE A 115 12.83 3.19 8.08
C PHE A 115 13.11 1.70 8.34
N ILE A 116 12.71 0.83 7.42
CA ILE A 116 12.91 -0.62 7.54
C ILE A 116 14.41 -0.98 7.48
N LEU A 117 15.15 -0.42 6.52
CA LEU A 117 16.57 -0.71 6.33
C LEU A 117 17.44 -0.21 7.49
N SER A 118 17.06 0.91 8.14
CA SER A 118 17.77 1.45 9.30
C SER A 118 17.83 0.49 10.51
N GLN A 119 16.92 -0.49 10.54
CA GLN A 119 16.78 -1.47 11.62
C GLN A 119 17.44 -2.82 11.30
N SER A 120 18.06 -2.95 10.12
CA SER A 120 18.69 -4.19 9.66
C SER A 120 19.70 -4.75 10.69
N GLY A 121 19.68 -6.07 10.85
CA GLY A 121 20.52 -6.77 11.83
C GLY A 121 20.00 -6.75 13.27
N SER A 122 18.87 -6.09 13.56
CA SER A 122 18.23 -6.15 14.88
C SER A 122 17.44 -7.44 15.05
N SER A 123 17.36 -7.97 16.28
CA SER A 123 16.59 -9.20 16.56
C SER A 123 15.08 -8.96 16.51
N THR A 124 14.64 -7.74 16.81
CA THR A 124 13.27 -7.28 16.62
C THR A 124 13.30 -5.99 15.80
N VAL A 125 12.44 -5.91 14.79
CA VAL A 125 12.27 -4.74 13.92
C VAL A 125 10.83 -4.23 14.03
N TRP A 126 10.62 -2.98 13.70
CA TRP A 126 9.30 -2.36 13.61
C TRP A 126 8.91 -2.23 12.14
N LEU A 127 7.79 -2.84 11.76
CA LEU A 127 7.28 -2.83 10.39
C LEU A 127 6.03 -1.94 10.26
N PRO A 128 5.95 -1.11 9.21
CA PRO A 128 4.71 -0.53 8.74
C PRO A 128 3.60 -1.56 8.55
N ALA A 129 2.45 -1.36 9.20
CA ALA A 129 1.35 -2.33 9.19
C ALA A 129 -0.01 -1.68 8.89
N PRO A 130 -0.18 -1.01 7.74
CA PRO A 130 -1.43 -0.31 7.43
C PRO A 130 -2.61 -1.26 7.51
N VAL A 131 -3.73 -0.91 8.16
CA VAL A 131 -4.84 -1.86 8.32
C VAL A 131 -5.52 -2.17 6.98
N GLN A 132 -5.53 -1.18 6.08
CA GLN A 132 -6.18 -1.27 4.77
C GLN A 132 -5.22 -1.77 3.68
N LYS A 133 -5.79 -2.14 2.51
CA LYS A 133 -5.02 -2.47 1.30
C LYS A 133 -4.33 -1.26 0.71
N ILE A 134 -4.87 -0.06 0.92
CA ILE A 134 -4.29 1.19 0.46
C ILE A 134 -3.93 2.02 1.69
N TYR A 135 -2.68 2.41 1.78
CA TYR A 135 -2.23 3.39 2.74
C TYR A 135 -2.30 4.78 2.12
N LEU A 136 -3.21 5.59 2.67
CA LEU A 136 -3.32 7.03 2.40
C LEU A 136 -3.11 7.76 3.73
N PRO A 137 -2.14 8.68 3.84
CA PRO A 137 -1.91 9.40 5.09
C PRO A 137 -3.12 10.23 5.51
N ALA A 138 -3.37 10.29 6.82
CA ALA A 138 -4.47 11.07 7.38
C ALA A 138 -4.42 12.56 7.02
N HIS A 139 -3.21 13.14 6.90
CA HIS A 139 -3.03 14.54 6.52
C HIS A 139 -3.28 14.81 5.03
N THR A 140 -3.26 13.78 4.17
CA THR A 140 -3.69 13.90 2.76
C THR A 140 -5.20 13.87 2.58
N LEU A 141 -5.97 13.48 3.61
CA LEU A 141 -7.45 13.52 3.59
C LEU A 141 -8.02 14.94 3.80
N GLY A 142 -7.21 15.89 4.27
CA GLY A 142 -7.67 17.24 4.67
C GLY A 142 -7.17 18.41 3.82
N GLY A 143 -6.56 18.16 2.66
CA GLY A 143 -5.79 19.17 1.93
C GLY A 143 -6.32 19.50 0.54
N GLY A 144 -7.45 20.20 0.46
CA GLY A 144 -7.91 20.85 -0.77
C GLY A 144 -9.15 21.73 -0.55
N GLU A 145 -8.98 23.05 -0.50
CA GLU A 145 -10.10 23.98 -0.67
C GLU A 145 -10.65 23.83 -2.10
N GLY A 146 -11.67 22.99 -2.27
CA GLY A 146 -12.53 22.96 -3.45
C GLY A 146 -12.83 21.57 -3.99
N GLY A 147 -14.07 21.10 -3.83
CA GLY A 147 -14.55 19.98 -4.67
C GLY A 147 -15.72 19.12 -4.22
N ASN A 148 -16.74 19.62 -3.50
CA ASN A 148 -17.94 18.83 -3.13
C ASN A 148 -18.90 18.56 -4.31
N GLY A 149 -18.44 17.95 -5.40
CA GLY A 149 -19.33 17.58 -6.52
C GLY A 149 -18.81 16.52 -7.47
N THR A 150 -17.51 16.19 -7.42
CA THR A 150 -16.89 15.22 -8.33
C THR A 150 -16.76 13.84 -7.69
N GLU A 151 -16.60 13.76 -6.37
CA GLU A 151 -16.42 12.50 -5.63
C GLU A 151 -17.67 11.60 -5.71
N ASP A 152 -18.86 12.15 -5.48
CA ASP A 152 -20.12 11.39 -5.57
C ASP A 152 -20.38 10.91 -7.00
N ARG A 153 -20.16 11.77 -8.02
CA ARG A 153 -20.37 11.41 -9.43
C ARG A 153 -19.35 10.40 -9.95
N LEU A 154 -18.08 10.52 -9.59
CA LEU A 154 -17.06 9.54 -9.95
C LEU A 154 -17.38 8.21 -9.29
N THR A 155 -17.68 8.19 -8.00
CA THR A 155 -18.00 6.96 -7.26
C THR A 155 -19.24 6.28 -7.82
N GLU A 156 -20.32 7.01 -8.11
CA GLU A 156 -21.54 6.48 -8.73
C GLU A 156 -21.29 5.98 -10.17
N THR A 157 -20.54 6.74 -10.98
CA THR A 157 -20.23 6.35 -12.37
C THR A 157 -19.33 5.11 -12.38
N ILE A 158 -18.33 5.05 -11.52
CA ILE A 158 -17.41 3.91 -11.39
C ILE A 158 -18.15 2.67 -10.87
N ALA A 159 -18.98 2.81 -9.84
CA ALA A 159 -19.79 1.71 -9.32
C ALA A 159 -20.73 1.14 -10.40
N SER A 160 -21.33 2.01 -11.23
CA SER A 160 -22.19 1.57 -12.34
C SER A 160 -21.41 0.85 -13.46
N GLN A 161 -20.18 1.28 -13.77
CA GLN A 161 -19.33 0.65 -14.78
C GLN A 161 -18.73 -0.69 -14.29
N ILE A 162 -18.39 -0.80 -13.01
CA ILE A 162 -17.95 -2.05 -12.39
C ILE A 162 -19.10 -3.07 -12.37
N ALA A 163 -20.33 -2.63 -12.07
CA ALA A 163 -21.52 -3.48 -12.12
C ALA A 163 -21.82 -3.95 -13.56
N ALA A 164 -21.81 -3.04 -14.54
CA ALA A 164 -22.09 -3.38 -15.94
C ALA A 164 -21.09 -4.36 -16.56
N ASN A 165 -19.82 -4.33 -16.15
CA ASN A 165 -18.80 -5.28 -16.61
C ASN A 165 -18.82 -6.64 -15.89
N ARG A 166 -19.62 -6.81 -14.83
CA ARG A 166 -19.80 -8.09 -14.13
C ARG A 166 -20.93 -8.95 -14.71
N ASP A 167 -21.85 -8.34 -15.46
CA ASP A 167 -23.02 -9.00 -16.05
C ASP A 167 -22.81 -9.42 -17.54
N MET A 168 -21.58 -9.30 -18.07
CA MET A 168 -21.15 -9.86 -19.36
C MET A 168 -20.16 -11.01 -19.17
#